data_AF-A0A9X5Z1A7-F1
#
_entry.id   AF-A0A9X5Z1A7-F1
#
_cell.length_a   1.000
_cell.length_b   1.000
_cell.length_c   1.000
_cell.angle_alpha   90.00
_cell.angle_beta   90.00
_cell.angle_gamma   90.00
#
_symmetry.space_group_name_H-M   'P 1'
#
loop_
_entity.id
_entity.type
_entity.pdbx_description
1 polymer ?
#
loop_
_entity_poly.entity_id
_entity_poly.type
_entity_poly.pdbx_seq_one_letter_code
_entity_poly.pdbx_strand_id
1 'polypeptide(L)'
;MDRVLKAGGVLRIENPPAAVRAAYRRALASIPLDEVPEGKRLIYRGRDRSHLVIELIDKPDPGPPPPAPIPIPHTADLGLPLLAHLAAHPQLLDVSEKTRDRALRLVAGWSGWGDQWVGVAHVVK
;
A
#
# COMPACT_ATOMS: atom_id res chain seq x y z
N MET A 1 -20.66 6.53 9.34
CA MET A 1 -21.31 5.32 8.78
C MET A 1 -22.79 5.51 8.40
N ASP A 2 -23.59 6.22 9.20
CA ASP A 2 -25.05 6.38 9.08
C ASP A 2 -25.63 6.61 7.66
N ARG A 3 -25.00 7.47 6.85
CA ARG A 3 -25.48 7.75 5.47
C ARG A 3 -25.46 6.53 4.55
N VAL A 4 -24.50 5.63 4.69
CA VAL A 4 -24.39 4.42 3.87
C VAL A 4 -25.44 3.39 4.29
N LEU A 5 -25.65 3.26 5.61
CA LEU A 5 -26.68 2.37 6.18
C LEU A 5 -28.08 2.81 5.76
N LYS A 6 -28.38 4.12 5.85
CA LYS A 6 -29.66 4.69 5.38
C LYS A 6 -29.89 4.51 3.87
N ALA A 7 -28.82 4.41 3.09
CA ALA A 7 -28.89 4.16 1.65
C ALA A 7 -28.95 2.66 1.29
N GLY A 8 -29.19 1.76 2.27
CA GLY A 8 -29.27 0.32 2.02
C GLY A 8 -27.92 -0.34 1.75
N GLY A 9 -26.82 0.26 2.21
CA GLY A 9 -25.47 -0.28 2.06
C GLY A 9 -24.69 0.25 0.85
N VAL A 10 -25.30 1.03 -0.04
CA VAL A 10 -24.62 1.65 -1.18
C VAL A 10 -24.94 3.14 -1.27
N LEU A 11 -23.93 3.98 -1.11
CA LEU A 11 -24.03 5.43 -1.30
C LEU A 11 -23.33 5.83 -2.60
N ARG A 12 -24.11 6.28 -3.58
CA ARG A 12 -23.61 6.83 -4.84
C ARG A 12 -23.73 8.35 -4.84
N ILE A 13 -22.63 9.04 -5.11
CA ILE A 13 -22.58 10.49 -5.25
C ILE A 13 -22.16 10.81 -6.66
N GLU A 14 -23.02 11.51 -7.38
CA GLU A 14 -22.79 11.76 -8.79
C GLU A 14 -21.87 12.94 -9.03
N ASN A 15 -20.84 12.71 -9.87
CA ASN A 15 -19.84 13.70 -10.28
C ASN A 15 -19.46 14.72 -9.18
N PRO A 16 -19.05 14.27 -7.98
CA PRO A 16 -18.79 15.19 -6.88
C PRO A 16 -17.60 16.10 -7.20
N PRO A 17 -17.68 17.38 -6.81
CA PRO A 17 -16.53 18.30 -6.84
C PRO A 17 -15.34 17.76 -6.05
N ALA A 18 -14.13 18.18 -6.40
CA ALA A 18 -12.89 17.74 -5.76
C ALA A 18 -12.88 17.96 -4.23
N ALA A 19 -13.45 19.08 -3.77
CA ALA A 19 -13.57 19.37 -2.34
C ALA A 19 -14.45 18.35 -1.60
N VAL A 20 -15.57 17.93 -2.22
CA VAL A 20 -16.47 16.92 -1.67
C VAL A 20 -15.77 15.56 -1.60
N ARG A 21 -15.00 15.18 -2.63
CA ARG A 21 -14.18 13.95 -2.62
C ARG A 21 -13.17 13.96 -1.50
N ALA A 22 -12.47 15.08 -1.30
CA ALA A 22 -11.49 15.22 -0.23
C ALA A 22 -12.13 15.08 1.14
N ALA A 23 -13.31 15.67 1.35
CA ALA A 23 -14.07 15.55 2.60
C ALA A 23 -14.47 14.09 2.87
N TYR A 24 -15.06 13.40 1.89
CA TYR A 24 -15.42 12.00 2.02
C TYR A 24 -14.21 11.10 2.28
N ARG A 25 -13.07 11.35 1.61
CA ARG A 25 -11.84 10.59 1.85
C ARG A 25 -11.33 10.74 3.28
N ARG A 26 -11.34 11.95 3.82
CA ARG A 26 -10.96 12.18 5.23
C ARG A 26 -11.91 11.47 6.18
N ALA A 27 -13.22 11.58 5.93
CA ALA A 27 -14.23 10.91 6.74
C ALA A 27 -14.09 9.38 6.69
N LEU A 28 -13.86 8.80 5.50
CA LEU A 28 -13.67 7.35 5.36
C LEU A 28 -12.38 6.86 6.04
N ALA A 29 -11.32 7.66 6.00
CA ALA A 29 -10.06 7.34 6.67
C ALA A 29 -10.13 7.47 8.21
N SER A 30 -11.09 8.25 8.72
CA SER A 30 -11.29 8.43 10.15
C SER A 30 -12.31 7.46 10.77
N ILE A 31 -12.98 6.63 9.96
CA ILE A 31 -13.92 5.63 10.47
C ILE A 31 -13.12 4.54 11.20
N PRO A 32 -13.33 4.36 12.51
CA PRO A 32 -12.70 3.27 13.24
C PRO A 32 -13.35 1.93 12.87
N LEU A 33 -12.61 0.83 13.03
CA LEU A 33 -13.01 -0.51 12.55
C LEU A 33 -14.28 -1.04 13.24
N ASP A 34 -14.52 -0.63 14.48
CA ASP A 34 -15.69 -0.94 15.31
C ASP A 34 -16.98 -0.23 14.83
N GLU A 35 -16.87 0.87 14.08
CA GLU A 35 -18.01 1.52 13.43
C GLU A 35 -18.48 0.81 12.16
N VAL A 36 -17.69 -0.15 11.63
CA VAL A 36 -18.11 -0.99 10.50
C VAL A 36 -18.85 -2.21 11.05
N PRO A 37 -20.08 -2.49 10.59
CA PRO A 37 -20.81 -3.68 11.04
C PRO A 37 -19.98 -4.96 10.91
N GLU A 38 -20.10 -5.83 11.91
CA GLU A 38 -19.37 -7.10 11.95
C GLU A 38 -19.68 -7.95 10.70
N GLY A 39 -18.66 -8.64 10.18
CA GLY A 39 -18.79 -9.42 8.94
C GLY A 39 -18.91 -8.57 7.67
N LYS A 40 -18.88 -7.23 7.77
CA LYS A 40 -18.89 -6.33 6.61
C LYS A 40 -17.54 -5.66 6.41
N ARG A 41 -17.35 -5.14 5.20
CA ARG A 41 -16.21 -4.30 4.82
C ARG A 41 -16.71 -3.10 4.03
N LEU A 42 -16.16 -1.93 4.34
CA LEU A 42 -16.38 -0.73 3.55
C LEU A 42 -15.43 -0.68 2.36
N ILE A 43 -15.96 -0.51 1.16
CA ILE A 43 -15.21 -0.25 -0.07
C ILE A 43 -15.64 1.08 -0.66
N TYR A 44 -14.72 1.76 -1.36
CA TYR A 44 -15.06 2.97 -2.10
C TYR A 44 -14.34 3.01 -3.45
N ARG A 45 -15.03 3.51 -4.48
CA ARG A 45 -14.55 3.63 -5.86
C ARG A 45 -14.81 5.04 -6.39
N GLY A 46 -14.14 5.42 -7.49
CA GLY A 46 -14.22 6.78 -8.02
C GLY A 46 -13.46 7.80 -7.17
N ARG A 47 -12.29 7.40 -6.66
CA ARG A 47 -11.45 8.22 -5.77
C ARG A 47 -11.05 9.55 -6.41
N ASP A 48 -10.64 9.49 -7.68
CA ASP A 48 -10.01 10.62 -8.37
C ASP A 48 -10.83 11.14 -9.57
N ARG A 49 -11.68 10.29 -10.17
CA ARG A 49 -12.55 10.63 -11.31
C ARG A 49 -13.87 9.84 -11.20
N SER A 50 -14.89 10.23 -11.98
CA SER A 50 -16.25 9.62 -12.05
C SER A 50 -17.08 9.68 -10.76
N HIS A 51 -18.25 9.05 -10.72
CA HIS A 51 -19.11 9.02 -9.52
C HIS A 51 -18.36 8.41 -8.33
N LEU A 52 -18.49 9.02 -7.15
CA LEU A 52 -17.96 8.44 -5.91
C LEU A 52 -18.97 7.43 -5.41
N VAL A 53 -18.57 6.17 -5.29
CA VAL A 53 -19.42 5.09 -4.81
C VAL A 53 -18.81 4.52 -3.54
N ILE A 54 -19.60 4.42 -2.47
CA ILE A 54 -19.19 3.88 -1.17
C ILE A 54 -20.15 2.73 -0.86
N GLU A 55 -19.62 1.53 -0.66
CA GLU A 55 -20.42 0.32 -0.51
C GLU A 55 -19.98 -0.45 0.73
N LEU A 56 -20.97 -1.04 1.41
CA LEU A 56 -20.77 -1.97 2.49
C LEU A 56 -20.99 -3.39 1.96
N ILE A 57 -19.91 -4.11 1.72
CA ILE A 57 -19.93 -5.47 1.19
C ILE A 57 -19.73 -6.48 2.31
N ASP A 58 -20.11 -7.73 2.08
CA ASP A 58 -19.70 -8.83 2.95
C ASP A 58 -18.17 -8.94 2.94
N LYS A 59 -17.60 -9.10 4.13
CA LYS A 59 -16.17 -9.36 4.26
C LYS A 59 -15.94 -10.76 3.70
N PRO A 60 -15.22 -10.91 2.57
CA PRO A 60 -14.83 -12.24 2.13
C PRO A 60 -13.97 -12.87 3.21
N ASP A 61 -13.99 -14.19 3.29
CA ASP A 61 -13.09 -14.96 4.16
C ASP A 61 -11.67 -14.38 4.00
N PRO A 62 -10.99 -13.97 5.08
CA PRO A 62 -9.65 -13.41 4.96
C PRO A 62 -8.79 -14.41 4.21
N GLY A 63 -8.51 -14.09 2.95
CA GLY A 63 -7.49 -14.79 2.18
C GLY A 63 -6.17 -14.80 2.96
N PRO A 64 -5.17 -15.58 2.50
CA PRO A 64 -3.91 -15.71 3.20
C PRO A 64 -3.37 -14.32 3.60
N PRO A 65 -2.86 -14.17 4.84
CA PRO A 65 -2.38 -12.89 5.32
C PRO A 65 -1.37 -12.31 4.33
N PRO A 66 -1.34 -10.97 4.16
CA PRO A 66 -0.36 -10.36 3.27
C PRO A 66 1.05 -10.78 3.69
N PRO A 67 1.97 -10.97 2.73
CA PRO A 67 3.35 -11.34 3.04
C PRO A 67 3.95 -10.34 4.02
N ALA A 68 4.79 -10.83 4.94
CA ALA A 68 5.47 -9.98 5.91
C ALA A 68 6.23 -8.85 5.17
N PRO A 69 6.23 -7.61 5.70
CA PRO A 69 7.00 -6.53 5.11
C PRO A 69 8.47 -6.93 4.97
N ILE A 70 9.05 -6.68 3.80
CA ILE A 70 10.48 -6.92 3.58
C ILE A 70 11.26 -5.98 4.52
N PRO A 71 12.11 -6.51 5.41
CA PRO A 71 12.89 -5.69 6.32
C PRO A 71 13.88 -4.85 5.51
N ILE A 72 13.80 -3.53 5.67
CA ILE A 72 14.78 -2.60 5.11
C ILE A 72 15.83 -2.34 6.19
N PRO A 73 17.11 -2.63 5.96
CA PRO A 73 18.18 -2.32 6.91
C PRO A 73 18.16 -0.85 7.33
N HIS A 74 18.41 -0.58 8.61
CA HIS A 74 18.49 0.80 9.13
C HIS A 74 19.70 1.56 8.59
N THR A 75 20.73 0.83 8.15
CA THR A 75 21.97 1.36 7.59
C THR A 75 22.32 0.57 6.33
N ALA A 76 22.72 1.28 5.28
CA ALA A 76 23.35 0.63 4.13
C ALA A 76 24.80 0.32 4.49
N ASP A 77 25.20 -0.95 4.46
CA ASP A 77 26.60 -1.33 4.63
C ASP A 77 27.38 -1.03 3.35
N LEU A 78 28.07 0.10 3.33
CA LEU A 78 28.88 0.52 2.17
C LEU A 78 30.11 -0.36 1.93
N GLY A 79 30.37 -1.37 2.77
CA GLY A 79 31.40 -2.38 2.55
C GLY A 79 31.15 -3.24 1.30
N LEU A 80 29.93 -3.23 0.75
CA LEU A 80 29.62 -3.86 -0.53
C LEU A 80 30.10 -2.97 -1.69
N PRO A 81 30.95 -3.47 -2.61
CA PRO A 81 31.46 -2.69 -3.74
C PRO A 81 30.37 -2.04 -4.60
N LEU A 82 29.23 -2.71 -4.73
CA LEU A 82 28.05 -2.19 -5.43
C LEU A 82 27.47 -0.95 -4.75
N LEU A 83 27.36 -0.96 -3.41
CA LEU A 83 26.80 0.17 -2.66
C LEU A 83 27.77 1.35 -2.60
N ALA A 84 29.07 1.09 -2.47
CA ALA A 84 30.10 2.13 -2.60
C ALA A 84 30.06 2.79 -4.00
N HIS A 85 29.88 2.00 -5.06
CA HIS A 85 29.76 2.50 -6.42
C HIS A 85 28.47 3.32 -6.63
N LEU A 86 27.33 2.86 -6.13
CA LEU A 86 26.05 3.60 -6.21
C LEU A 86 26.06 4.88 -5.36
N ALA A 87 26.77 4.87 -4.22
CA ALA A 87 26.96 6.07 -3.41
C ALA A 87 27.84 7.11 -4.13
N ALA A 88 28.89 6.67 -4.83
CA ALA A 88 29.76 7.54 -5.62
C ALA A 88 29.11 8.05 -6.93
N HIS A 89 28.13 7.31 -7.46
CA HIS A 89 27.44 7.64 -8.72
C HIS A 89 25.91 7.70 -8.52
N PRO A 90 25.40 8.72 -7.80
CA PRO A 90 23.98 8.84 -7.46
C PRO A 90 23.05 8.95 -8.68
N GLN A 91 23.56 9.34 -9.85
CA GLN A 91 22.83 9.41 -11.12
C GLN A 91 22.42 8.03 -11.66
N LEU A 92 23.02 6.94 -11.17
CA LEU A 92 22.62 5.58 -11.51
C LEU A 92 21.32 5.16 -10.81
N LEU A 93 20.88 5.93 -9.81
CA LEU A 93 19.61 5.73 -9.12
C LEU A 93 18.59 6.73 -9.67
N ASP A 94 17.59 6.23 -10.41
CA ASP A 94 16.45 7.03 -10.88
C ASP A 94 15.45 7.30 -9.73
N VAL A 95 15.94 8.02 -8.72
CA VAL A 95 15.18 8.37 -7.52
C VAL A 95 15.46 9.82 -7.15
N SER A 96 14.46 10.47 -6.54
CA SER A 96 14.67 11.81 -6.01
C SER A 96 15.75 11.80 -4.91
N GLU A 97 16.42 12.93 -4.72
CA GLU A 97 17.45 13.07 -3.69
C GLU A 97 16.93 12.72 -2.28
N LYS A 98 15.67 13.09 -1.98
CA LYS A 98 15.00 12.77 -0.70
C LYS A 98 14.82 11.28 -0.44
N THR A 99 14.86 10.45 -1.49
CA THR A 99 14.63 9.01 -1.43
C THR A 99 15.91 8.18 -1.63
N ARG A 100 17.05 8.83 -1.89
CA ARG A 100 18.31 8.17 -2.27
C ARG A 100 18.86 7.25 -1.18
N ASP A 101 18.85 7.71 0.07
CA ASP A 101 19.30 6.90 1.21
C ASP A 101 18.43 5.64 1.41
N ARG A 102 17.11 5.77 1.25
CA ARG A 102 16.20 4.61 1.27
C ARG A 102 16.50 3.65 0.12
N ALA A 103 16.81 4.15 -1.08
CA ALA A 103 17.16 3.32 -2.22
C ALA A 103 18.44 2.50 -1.97
N LEU A 104 19.48 3.13 -1.39
CA LEU A 104 20.72 2.42 -1.01
C LEU A 104 20.47 1.31 0.01
N ARG A 105 19.61 1.55 1.02
CA ARG A 105 19.24 0.54 2.01
C ARG A 105 18.46 -0.64 1.40
N LEU A 106 17.62 -0.39 0.41
CA LEU A 106 16.91 -1.44 -0.32
C LEU A 106 17.87 -2.34 -1.10
N VAL A 107 18.84 -1.75 -1.81
CA VAL A 107 19.88 -2.51 -2.52
C VAL A 107 20.73 -3.31 -1.52
N ALA A 108 21.07 -2.72 -0.36
CA ALA A 108 21.78 -3.42 0.71
C ALA A 108 21.01 -4.63 1.25
N GLY A 109 19.71 -4.48 1.46
CA GLY A 109 18.83 -5.56 1.89
C GLY A 109 18.76 -6.70 0.86
N TRP A 110 18.80 -6.39 -0.43
CA TRP A 110 18.79 -7.39 -1.49
C TRP A 110 20.12 -8.13 -1.64
N SER A 111 21.26 -7.45 -1.50
CA SER A 111 22.58 -8.09 -1.57
C SER A 111 22.83 -9.10 -0.44
N GLY A 112 22.17 -8.96 0.71
CA GLY A 112 22.23 -9.93 1.81
C GLY A 112 21.28 -11.13 1.67
N TRP A 113 20.37 -11.14 0.69
CA TRP A 113 19.31 -12.16 0.53
C TRP A 113 19.64 -13.22 -0.54
N GLY A 114 20.81 -13.14 -1.19
CA GLY A 114 21.21 -14.01 -2.30
C GLY A 114 21.29 -15.52 -1.99
N ASP A 115 21.46 -15.91 -0.73
CA ASP A 115 21.62 -17.31 -0.33
C ASP A 115 20.31 -18.06 0.00
N GLN A 116 19.17 -17.36 0.12
CA GLN A 116 17.94 -17.96 0.64
C GLN A 116 16.93 -18.45 -0.42
N TRP A 117 17.22 -18.31 -1.72
CA TRP A 117 16.25 -18.58 -2.80
C TRP A 117 16.46 -19.87 -3.60
N VAL A 118 17.25 -20.83 -3.12
CA VAL A 118 17.33 -22.18 -3.76
C VAL A 118 16.04 -22.99 -3.53
N GLY A 119 15.14 -22.58 -2.62
CA GLY A 119 13.99 -23.39 -2.18
C GLY A 119 12.63 -23.13 -2.81
N VAL A 120 12.43 -22.09 -3.64
CA VAL A 120 11.07 -21.67 -4.09
C VAL A 120 10.81 -21.92 -5.58
N ALA A 121 11.74 -22.59 -6.28
CA ALA A 121 11.58 -22.95 -7.69
C ALA A 121 10.98 -24.36 -7.89
N HIS A 122 10.08 -24.83 -7.02
CA HIS A 122 9.35 -26.08 -7.24
C HIS A 122 7.99 -26.01 -6.55
N VAL A 123 6.99 -25.39 -7.18
CA VAL A 123 5.61 -25.89 -7.32
C VAL A 123 4.96 -25.03 -8.42
N VAL A 124 5.13 -25.47 -9.67
CA VAL A 124 4.10 -25.28 -10.70
C VAL A 124 3.95 -26.63 -11.40
N LYS A 125 2.93 -27.38 -10.97
CA LYS A 125 2.19 -28.30 -11.82
C LYS A 125 0.84 -28.59 -11.20
#